data_AF-A0AB36PQS5-F1
#
_entry.id   AF-A0AB36PQS5-F1
#
_cell.length_a   1.000
_cell.length_b   1.000
_cell.length_c   1.000
_cell.angle_alpha   90.00
_cell.angle_beta   90.00
_cell.angle_gamma   90.00
#
_symmetry.space_group_name_H-M   'P 1'
#
loop_
_entity.id
_entity.type
_entity.pdbx_description
1 polymer ?
#
loop_
_entity_poly.entity_id
_entity_poly.type
_entity_poly.pdbx_seq_one_letter_code
_entity_poly.pdbx_strand_id
1 'polypeptide(L)'
;MTRAAIWPNAFQPHMEIISSAPTKKARRLSSIGLLSVVRYRAVHAKTVEDIVALDIALPRNTLDWFERLPAEIEKKIDVTMYCGHFFCHVLHQEYLVKKGEDCEALKKAILALLEERGAKYPAEHNVGHLYEAEESLKKFYRDLDPTNAFNPGLGQTSYLLNWQTPGYHSDQ
;
A
#
# COMPACT_ATOMS: atom_id res chain seq x y z
N MET A 1 27.19 -14.91 15.10
CA MET A 1 25.73 -14.67 15.09
C MET A 1 25.08 -15.69 14.17
N THR A 2 24.13 -16.47 14.65
CA THR A 2 23.39 -17.45 13.83
C THR A 2 22.37 -16.75 12.95
N ARG A 3 22.08 -17.31 11.76
CA ARG A 3 21.11 -16.78 10.78
C ARG A 3 19.72 -16.47 11.39
N ALA A 4 19.31 -17.23 12.40
CA ALA A 4 18.05 -17.06 13.12
C ALA A 4 18.01 -15.80 14.01
N ALA A 5 19.17 -15.25 14.40
CA ALA A 5 19.24 -14.08 15.28
C ALA A 5 18.99 -12.74 14.57
N ILE A 6 19.10 -12.71 13.24
CA ILE A 6 18.97 -11.46 12.45
C ILE A 6 17.52 -11.22 12.02
N TRP A 7 16.71 -12.28 11.86
CA TRP A 7 15.30 -12.20 11.43
C TRP A 7 14.42 -13.19 12.22
N PRO A 8 14.15 -12.93 13.51
CA PRO A 8 13.45 -13.87 14.39
C PRO A 8 12.04 -14.23 13.91
N ASN A 9 11.45 -13.40 13.04
CA ASN A 9 10.08 -13.53 12.55
C ASN A 9 9.99 -13.84 11.04
N ALA A 10 11.06 -14.27 10.36
CA ALA A 10 11.11 -14.45 8.90
C ALA A 10 10.04 -15.39 8.29
N PHE A 11 9.32 -16.17 9.10
CA PHE A 11 8.23 -17.04 8.66
C PHE A 11 6.98 -16.74 9.50
N GLN A 12 5.95 -16.19 8.87
CA GLN A 12 4.69 -15.82 9.50
C GLN A 12 3.51 -16.44 8.74
N PRO A 13 2.43 -16.82 9.44
CA PRO A 13 1.19 -17.19 8.76
C PRO A 13 0.71 -16.02 7.89
N HIS A 14 0.19 -16.31 6.68
CA HIS A 14 -0.33 -15.33 5.70
C HIS A 14 0.72 -14.53 4.88
N MET A 15 2.00 -14.89 4.95
CA MET A 15 3.05 -14.24 4.16
C MET A 15 3.55 -15.11 2.99
N GLU A 16 3.57 -14.54 1.77
CA GLU A 16 4.32 -15.07 0.63
C GLU A 16 5.55 -14.19 0.31
N ILE A 17 6.76 -14.72 0.54
CA ILE A 17 8.02 -14.00 0.24
C ILE A 17 8.38 -14.18 -1.24
N ILE A 18 8.36 -13.08 -2.01
CA ILE A 18 8.61 -13.09 -3.46
C ILE A 18 10.11 -13.26 -3.79
N SER A 19 11.00 -12.71 -2.97
CA SER A 19 12.43 -12.60 -3.33
C SER A 19 13.30 -13.84 -3.05
N SER A 20 12.81 -14.83 -2.28
CA SER A 20 13.59 -16.01 -1.87
C SER A 20 13.03 -17.35 -2.37
N ALA A 21 11.95 -17.32 -3.17
CA ALA A 21 11.26 -18.52 -3.63
C ALA A 21 12.17 -19.42 -4.50
N PRO A 22 12.58 -20.61 -4.00
CA PRO A 22 13.66 -21.40 -4.61
C PRO A 22 13.26 -22.12 -5.90
N THR A 23 11.97 -22.10 -6.28
CA THR A 23 11.46 -22.84 -7.42
C THR A 23 10.65 -21.96 -8.37
N LYS A 24 10.62 -22.32 -9.66
CA LYS A 24 9.78 -21.65 -10.67
C LYS A 24 8.30 -21.61 -10.27
N LYS A 25 7.79 -22.66 -9.62
CA LYS A 25 6.41 -22.74 -9.12
C LYS A 25 6.16 -21.70 -8.02
N ALA A 26 7.06 -21.62 -7.04
CA ALA A 26 6.93 -20.67 -5.94
C ALA A 26 7.05 -19.21 -6.42
N ARG A 27 7.97 -18.90 -7.35
CA ARG A 27 8.04 -17.57 -7.98
C ARG A 27 6.76 -17.22 -8.73
N ARG A 28 6.13 -18.20 -9.39
CA ARG A 28 4.88 -17.99 -10.10
C ARG A 28 3.74 -17.68 -9.13
N LEU A 29 3.59 -18.44 -8.05
CA LEU A 29 2.58 -18.19 -7.01
C LEU A 29 2.74 -16.78 -6.42
N SER A 30 3.96 -16.43 -6.03
CA SER A 30 4.26 -15.14 -5.40
C SER A 30 3.96 -13.94 -6.31
N SER A 31 4.13 -14.07 -7.63
CA SER A 31 3.77 -13.03 -8.60
C SER A 31 2.26 -12.89 -8.85
N ILE A 32 1.44 -13.85 -8.41
CA ILE A 32 -0.03 -13.83 -8.61
C ILE A 32 -0.76 -13.42 -7.32
N GLY A 33 -0.05 -13.36 -6.17
CA GLY A 33 -0.62 -13.03 -4.85
C GLY A 33 -1.53 -11.80 -4.88
N LEU A 34 -1.04 -10.66 -5.36
CA LEU A 34 -1.81 -9.41 -5.49
C LEU A 34 -3.08 -9.56 -6.34
N LEU A 35 -3.02 -10.33 -7.44
CA LEU A 35 -4.20 -10.57 -8.29
C LEU A 35 -5.26 -11.44 -7.60
N SER A 36 -4.85 -12.29 -6.64
CA SER A 36 -5.77 -13.16 -5.91
C SER A 36 -6.74 -12.36 -5.01
N VAL A 37 -6.29 -11.26 -4.41
CA VAL A 37 -7.12 -10.39 -3.55
C VAL A 37 -8.22 -9.72 -4.37
N VAL A 38 -7.87 -9.21 -5.56
CA VAL A 38 -8.84 -8.61 -6.49
C VAL A 38 -9.91 -9.62 -6.90
N ARG A 39 -9.53 -10.88 -7.15
CA ARG A 39 -10.47 -11.96 -7.48
C ARG A 39 -11.33 -12.36 -6.28
N TYR A 40 -10.73 -12.43 -5.09
CA TYR A 40 -11.46 -12.72 -3.86
C TYR A 40 -12.55 -11.68 -3.62
N ARG A 41 -12.21 -10.38 -3.68
CA ARG A 41 -13.19 -9.28 -3.57
C ARG A 41 -14.34 -9.43 -4.57
N ALA A 42 -14.03 -9.70 -5.84
CA ALA A 42 -15.05 -9.83 -6.88
C ALA A 42 -16.03 -10.97 -6.62
N VAL A 43 -15.57 -12.11 -6.10
CA VAL A 43 -16.41 -13.27 -5.76
C VAL A 43 -17.20 -13.04 -4.47
N HIS A 44 -16.63 -12.31 -3.51
CA HIS A 44 -17.19 -12.09 -2.18
C HIS A 44 -17.79 -10.68 -2.00
N ALA A 45 -18.21 -10.01 -3.08
CA ALA A 45 -18.68 -8.62 -3.05
C ALA A 45 -19.85 -8.33 -2.08
N LYS A 46 -20.56 -9.38 -1.62
CA LYS A 46 -21.63 -9.30 -0.62
C LYS A 46 -21.14 -9.33 0.83
N THR A 47 -19.92 -9.80 1.08
CA THR A 47 -19.36 -10.02 2.43
C THR A 47 -18.14 -9.16 2.73
N VAL A 48 -17.52 -8.55 1.70
CA VAL A 48 -16.41 -7.61 1.84
C VAL A 48 -16.70 -6.27 1.17
N GLU A 49 -16.06 -5.21 1.66
CA GLU A 49 -15.94 -3.94 0.96
C GLU A 49 -14.75 -3.96 -0.03
N ASP A 50 -14.13 -2.80 -0.26
CA ASP A 50 -12.96 -2.69 -1.11
C ASP A 50 -11.67 -3.14 -0.41
N ILE A 51 -10.58 -3.11 -1.16
CA ILE A 51 -9.25 -3.51 -0.70
C ILE A 51 -8.49 -2.26 -0.27
N VAL A 52 -7.98 -2.27 0.95
CA VAL A 52 -6.96 -1.30 1.37
C VAL A 52 -5.60 -1.88 0.98
N ALA A 53 -5.06 -1.35 -0.12
CA ALA A 53 -3.79 -1.77 -0.72
C ALA A 53 -2.67 -0.80 -0.33
N LEU A 54 -1.69 -1.27 0.46
CA LEU A 54 -0.55 -0.46 0.90
C LEU A 54 0.75 -0.95 0.28
N ASP A 55 1.54 0.01 -0.19
CA ASP A 55 2.86 -0.20 -0.78
C ASP A 55 3.90 0.58 0.01
N ILE A 56 4.65 -0.13 0.86
CA ILE A 56 5.44 0.49 1.94
C ILE A 56 6.91 0.08 1.87
N ALA A 57 7.79 0.99 2.29
CA ALA A 57 9.21 0.76 2.50
C ALA A 57 9.55 1.03 3.97
N LEU A 58 9.99 0.01 4.71
CA LEU A 58 10.44 0.18 6.09
C LEU A 58 11.89 0.70 6.15
N PRO A 59 12.31 1.37 7.24
CA PRO A 59 13.71 1.69 7.47
C PRO A 59 14.62 0.46 7.32
N ARG A 60 15.80 0.66 6.72
CA ARG A 60 16.76 -0.43 6.44
C ARG A 60 17.25 -1.15 7.70
N ASN A 61 17.18 -0.50 8.85
CA ASN A 61 17.57 -1.03 10.16
C ASN A 61 16.39 -1.59 10.97
N THR A 62 15.18 -1.68 10.38
CA THR A 62 14.02 -2.26 11.06
C THR A 62 14.22 -3.75 11.28
N LEU A 63 14.23 -4.17 12.55
CA LEU A 63 14.31 -5.58 12.94
C LEU A 63 12.91 -6.18 13.16
N ASP A 64 11.99 -5.41 13.73
CA ASP A 64 10.59 -5.79 13.90
C ASP A 64 9.77 -5.35 12.67
N TRP A 65 10.05 -6.04 11.57
CA TRP A 65 9.49 -5.71 10.27
C TRP A 65 8.06 -6.21 10.11
N PHE A 66 7.71 -7.35 10.74
CA PHE A 66 6.36 -7.89 10.66
C PHE A 66 5.39 -7.07 11.50
N GLU A 67 4.25 -6.74 10.91
CA GLU A 67 3.27 -5.87 11.53
C GLU A 67 2.46 -6.59 12.61
N ARG A 68 2.03 -5.82 13.61
CA ARG A 68 1.01 -6.21 14.58
C ARG A 68 0.00 -5.07 14.69
N LEU A 69 -1.13 -5.22 14.00
CA LEU A 69 -2.18 -4.22 14.06
C LEU A 69 -2.85 -4.24 15.44
N PRO A 70 -3.22 -3.06 15.99
CA PRO A 70 -4.10 -3.00 17.14
C PRO A 70 -5.42 -3.75 16.90
N ALA A 71 -5.98 -4.36 17.95
CA ALA A 71 -7.17 -5.21 17.85
C ALA A 71 -8.39 -4.48 17.26
N GLU A 72 -8.48 -3.17 17.48
CA GLU A 72 -9.53 -2.31 16.94
C GLU A 72 -9.45 -2.10 15.42
N ILE A 73 -8.27 -2.25 14.83
CA ILE A 73 -8.03 -2.24 13.38
C ILE A 73 -8.22 -3.66 12.84
N GLU A 74 -7.59 -4.65 13.47
CA GLU A 74 -7.62 -6.05 13.03
C GLU A 74 -9.05 -6.58 12.92
N LYS A 75 -9.94 -6.23 13.86
CA LYS A 75 -11.34 -6.67 13.82
C LYS A 75 -12.13 -6.19 12.59
N LYS A 76 -11.67 -5.15 11.89
CA LYS A 76 -12.31 -4.60 10.69
C LYS A 76 -11.90 -5.30 9.40
N ILE A 77 -10.87 -6.14 9.48
CA ILE A 77 -10.26 -6.82 8.32
C ILE A 77 -10.80 -8.25 8.27
N ASP A 78 -11.21 -8.68 7.07
CA ASP A 78 -11.67 -10.05 6.80
C ASP A 78 -10.51 -10.95 6.39
N VAL A 79 -9.67 -10.47 5.47
CA VAL A 79 -8.49 -11.18 4.99
C VAL A 79 -7.31 -10.21 4.91
N THR A 80 -6.19 -10.64 5.48
CA THR A 80 -4.89 -9.97 5.37
C THR A 80 -3.99 -10.79 4.45
N MET A 81 -3.34 -10.13 3.50
CA MET A 81 -2.34 -10.75 2.64
C MET A 81 -1.08 -9.89 2.59
N TYR A 82 0.06 -10.51 2.88
CA TYR A 82 1.36 -9.86 2.79
C TYR A 82 2.23 -10.52 1.74
N CYS A 83 2.82 -9.71 0.88
CA CYS A 83 3.91 -10.12 0.00
C CYS A 83 4.91 -8.98 -0.14
N GLY A 84 6.08 -9.24 -0.75
CA GLY A 84 7.01 -8.16 -1.06
C GLY A 84 8.45 -8.58 -1.29
N HIS A 85 9.29 -7.56 -1.42
CA HIS A 85 10.72 -7.64 -1.63
C HIS A 85 11.45 -7.59 -0.29
N PHE A 86 11.47 -8.74 0.40
CA PHE A 86 11.99 -8.87 1.78
C PHE A 86 13.33 -8.16 2.02
N PHE A 87 14.36 -8.38 1.18
CA PHE A 87 15.67 -7.75 1.37
C PHE A 87 15.71 -6.25 1.08
N CYS A 88 14.70 -5.71 0.38
CA CYS A 88 14.56 -4.28 0.12
C CYS A 88 13.74 -3.57 1.20
N HIS A 89 13.17 -4.31 2.16
CA HIS A 89 12.18 -3.80 3.12
C HIS A 89 10.95 -3.17 2.45
N VAL A 90 10.65 -3.59 1.21
CA VAL A 90 9.45 -3.19 0.48
C VAL A 90 8.40 -4.28 0.66
N LEU A 91 7.23 -3.90 1.16
CA LEU A 91 6.12 -4.80 1.46
C LEU A 91 4.85 -4.26 0.79
N HIS A 92 4.09 -5.17 0.20
CA HIS A 92 2.71 -4.96 -0.17
C HIS A 92 1.82 -5.59 0.88
N GLN A 93 1.00 -4.75 1.49
CA GLN A 93 0.03 -5.15 2.50
C GLN A 93 -1.37 -4.92 1.97
N GLU A 94 -2.10 -5.99 1.77
CA GLU A 94 -3.45 -5.96 1.22
C GLU A 94 -4.45 -6.39 2.30
N TYR A 95 -5.42 -5.53 2.58
CA TYR A 95 -6.47 -5.79 3.55
C TYR A 95 -7.83 -5.79 2.87
N LEU A 96 -8.50 -6.94 2.85
CA LEU A 96 -9.92 -7.03 2.48
C LEU A 96 -10.75 -6.59 3.67
N VAL A 97 -11.48 -5.51 3.51
CA VAL A 97 -12.24 -4.88 4.58
C VAL A 97 -13.60 -5.56 4.74
N LYS A 98 -14.05 -5.78 5.98
CA LYS A 98 -15.37 -6.36 6.26
C LYS A 98 -16.49 -5.46 5.76
N LYS A 99 -17.60 -6.06 5.32
CA LYS A 99 -18.78 -5.32 4.86
C LYS A 99 -19.25 -4.28 5.89
N GLY A 100 -19.51 -3.06 5.44
CA GLY A 100 -20.00 -1.96 6.27
C GLY A 100 -18.93 -1.15 7.03
N GLU A 101 -17.65 -1.53 6.96
CA GLU A 101 -16.55 -0.75 7.52
C GLU A 101 -16.05 0.31 6.53
N ASP A 102 -15.44 1.38 7.05
CA ASP A 102 -14.91 2.49 6.25
C ASP A 102 -13.45 2.23 5.85
N CYS A 103 -13.22 1.96 4.56
CA CYS A 103 -11.91 1.69 3.99
C CYS A 103 -10.96 2.89 4.09
N GLU A 104 -11.43 4.12 3.91
CA GLU A 104 -10.57 5.31 3.94
C GLU A 104 -10.15 5.62 5.38
N ALA A 105 -11.07 5.52 6.34
CA ALA A 105 -10.74 5.65 7.75
C ALA A 105 -9.77 4.56 8.21
N LEU A 106 -9.95 3.32 7.75
CA LEU A 106 -9.04 2.21 8.03
C LEU A 106 -7.65 2.46 7.44
N LYS A 107 -7.57 2.84 6.17
CA LYS A 107 -6.34 3.20 5.48
C LYS A 107 -5.59 4.28 6.25
N LYS A 108 -6.26 5.38 6.60
CA LYS A 108 -5.66 6.48 7.37
C LYS A 108 -5.11 6.01 8.72
N ALA A 109 -5.83 5.15 9.42
CA ALA A 109 -5.38 4.61 10.70
C ALA A 109 -4.10 3.75 10.55
N ILE A 110 -4.03 2.89 9.53
CA ILE A 110 -2.85 2.04 9.29
C ILE A 110 -1.66 2.90 8.81
N LEU A 111 -1.90 3.87 7.93
CA LEU A 111 -0.87 4.81 7.47
C LEU A 111 -0.24 5.59 8.62
N ALA A 112 -1.03 6.04 9.60
CA ALA A 112 -0.52 6.71 10.79
C ALA A 112 0.44 5.80 11.61
N LEU A 113 0.10 4.51 11.78
CA LEU A 113 0.98 3.54 12.45
C LEU A 113 2.28 3.31 11.66
N LEU A 114 2.20 3.34 10.33
CA LEU A 114 3.37 3.18 9.46
C LEU A 114 4.29 4.41 9.51
N GLU A 115 3.72 5.62 9.58
CA GLU A 115 4.48 6.86 9.80
C GLU A 115 5.23 6.83 11.14
N GLU A 116 4.58 6.38 12.22
CA GLU A 116 5.23 6.20 13.53
C GLU A 116 6.40 5.20 13.48
N ARG A 117 6.31 4.18 12.61
CA ARG A 117 7.39 3.22 12.35
C ARG A 117 8.47 3.75 11.41
N GLY A 118 8.34 4.99 10.93
CA GLY A 118 9.27 5.60 9.97
C GLY A 118 9.20 4.99 8.57
N ALA A 119 8.11 4.30 8.25
CA ALA A 119 7.90 3.77 6.91
C ALA A 119 7.68 4.91 5.90
N LYS A 120 8.04 4.65 4.65
CA LYS A 120 7.72 5.50 3.50
C LYS A 120 6.75 4.79 2.58
N TYR A 121 5.85 5.55 1.98
CA TYR A 121 4.91 5.08 0.97
C TYR A 121 4.56 6.24 0.03
N PRO A 122 4.23 5.96 -1.24
CA PRO A 122 4.35 4.67 -1.92
C PRO A 122 5.82 4.27 -2.14
N ALA A 123 6.12 2.97 -2.19
CA ALA A 123 7.49 2.45 -2.29
C ALA A 123 7.94 2.21 -3.74
N GLU A 124 7.14 1.50 -4.53
CA GLU A 124 7.42 1.16 -5.93
C GLU A 124 6.25 1.42 -6.90
N HIS A 125 5.01 1.46 -6.40
CA HIS A 125 3.81 1.60 -7.24
C HIS A 125 3.46 3.05 -7.61
N ASN A 126 4.24 4.03 -7.13
CA ASN A 126 4.00 5.47 -7.32
C ASN A 126 2.69 5.95 -6.66
N VAL A 127 2.42 7.25 -6.69
CA VAL A 127 1.31 7.88 -5.94
C VAL A 127 -0.06 7.60 -6.55
N GLY A 128 -0.13 7.46 -7.88
CA GLY A 128 -1.38 7.35 -8.62
C GLY A 128 -2.34 8.46 -8.21
N HIS A 129 -3.59 8.10 -7.90
CA HIS A 129 -4.56 8.98 -7.23
C HIS A 129 -4.87 8.53 -5.80
N LEU A 130 -4.11 7.54 -5.30
CA LEU A 130 -4.36 6.89 -4.01
C LEU A 130 -3.58 7.56 -2.87
N TYR A 131 -2.43 8.15 -3.17
CA TYR A 131 -1.58 8.82 -2.20
C TYR A 131 -1.41 10.28 -2.54
N GLU A 132 -1.26 11.11 -1.52
CA GLU A 132 -0.78 12.47 -1.71
C GLU A 132 0.71 12.43 -2.12
N ALA A 133 1.07 13.21 -3.14
CA ALA A 133 2.46 13.35 -3.54
C ALA A 133 3.25 14.26 -2.58
N GLU A 134 4.50 13.91 -2.30
CA GLU A 134 5.42 14.83 -1.62
C GLU A 134 5.66 16.10 -2.48
N GLU A 135 5.99 17.22 -1.85
CA GLU A 135 6.14 18.50 -2.56
C GLU A 135 7.25 18.49 -3.62
N SER A 136 8.32 17.72 -3.40
CA SER A 136 9.37 17.51 -4.39
C SER A 136 8.81 16.87 -5.67
N LEU A 137 7.89 15.92 -5.54
CA LEU A 137 7.25 15.21 -6.63
C LEU A 137 6.18 16.07 -7.31
N LYS A 138 5.38 16.82 -6.54
CA LYS A 138 4.44 17.82 -7.09
C LYS A 138 5.17 18.87 -7.92
N LYS A 139 6.33 19.36 -7.44
CA LYS A 139 7.17 20.30 -8.20
C LYS A 139 7.68 19.65 -9.49
N PHE A 140 8.18 18.42 -9.40
CA PHE A 140 8.66 17.69 -10.57
C PHE A 140 7.58 17.52 -11.64
N TYR A 141 6.34 17.20 -11.25
CA TYR A 141 5.22 17.11 -12.19
C TYR A 141 4.94 18.45 -12.89
N ARG A 142 4.93 19.56 -12.14
CA ARG A 142 4.72 20.90 -12.68
C ARG A 142 5.82 21.35 -13.63
N ASP A 143 7.07 20.99 -13.33
CA ASP A 143 8.22 21.31 -14.17
C ASP A 143 8.12 20.59 -15.54
N LEU A 144 7.60 19.36 -15.57
CA LEU A 144 7.45 18.56 -16.80
C LEU A 144 6.17 18.84 -17.59
N ASP A 145 5.05 19.09 -16.91
CA ASP A 145 3.76 19.36 -17.52
C ASP A 145 3.17 20.67 -16.98
N PRO A 146 3.67 21.84 -17.40
CA PRO A 146 3.21 23.13 -16.90
C PRO A 146 1.73 23.41 -17.21
N THR A 147 1.13 22.69 -18.17
CA THR A 147 -0.28 22.84 -18.55
C THR A 147 -1.21 21.83 -17.88
N ASN A 148 -0.70 20.87 -17.10
CA ASN A 148 -1.46 19.79 -16.46
C ASN A 148 -2.37 19.05 -17.45
N ALA A 149 -1.85 18.67 -18.62
CA ALA A 149 -2.57 18.00 -19.70
C ALA A 149 -2.27 16.49 -19.78
N PHE A 150 -1.22 16.03 -19.13
CA PHE A 150 -0.76 14.64 -19.16
C PHE A 150 -1.00 13.97 -17.80
N ASN A 151 -2.10 13.20 -17.73
CA ASN A 151 -2.53 12.47 -16.54
C ASN A 151 -2.77 13.38 -15.31
N PRO A 152 -3.70 14.37 -15.42
CA PRO A 152 -3.95 15.32 -14.35
C PRO A 152 -4.52 14.66 -13.10
N GLY A 153 -4.26 15.27 -11.94
CA GLY A 153 -4.73 14.79 -10.63
C GLY A 153 -3.83 13.75 -9.95
N LEU A 154 -2.68 13.42 -10.53
CA LEU A 154 -1.68 12.54 -9.89
C LEU A 154 -1.25 13.07 -8.53
N GLY A 155 -1.13 12.19 -7.54
CA GLY A 155 -0.67 12.57 -6.21
C GLY A 155 -1.65 13.46 -5.46
N GLN A 156 -2.95 13.33 -5.75
CA GLN A 156 -4.02 14.20 -5.25
C GLN A 156 -3.81 15.69 -5.59
N THR A 157 -3.17 15.97 -6.74
CA THR A 157 -3.09 17.34 -7.26
C THR A 157 -4.37 17.75 -8.01
N SER A 158 -4.38 18.95 -8.58
CA SER A 158 -5.50 19.43 -9.39
C SER A 158 -5.74 18.56 -10.64
N TYR A 159 -7.02 18.37 -10.98
CA TYR A 159 -7.46 17.82 -12.26
C TYR A 159 -7.61 18.88 -13.37
N LEU A 160 -7.44 20.16 -13.04
CA LEU A 160 -7.71 21.28 -13.94
C LEU A 160 -6.46 21.71 -14.72
N LEU A 161 -6.67 22.18 -15.95
CA LEU A 161 -5.61 22.73 -16.80
C LEU A 161 -4.84 23.84 -16.08
N ASN A 162 -3.55 23.94 -16.39
CA ASN A 162 -2.62 24.92 -15.83
C ASN A 162 -2.59 24.94 -14.29
N TRP A 163 -2.78 23.77 -13.67
CA TRP A 163 -2.69 23.57 -12.21
C TRP A 163 -3.63 24.48 -11.39
N GLN A 164 -4.76 24.88 -11.96
CA GLN A 164 -5.74 25.74 -11.28
C GLN A 164 -6.38 25.02 -10.08
N THR A 165 -6.81 25.77 -9.08
CA THR A 165 -7.63 25.23 -7.99
C THR A 165 -9.11 25.27 -8.37
N PRO A 166 -9.93 24.31 -7.92
CA PRO A 166 -11.37 24.39 -8.03
C PRO A 166 -11.88 25.76 -7.53
N GLY A 167 -12.83 26.35 -8.25
CA GLY A 167 -13.47 27.60 -7.83
C GLY A 167 -14.52 27.36 -6.75
N TYR A 168 -15.00 28.43 -6.11
CA TYR A 168 -16.00 28.37 -5.03
C TYR A 168 -17.29 27.59 -5.36
N HIS A 169 -17.61 27.39 -6.64
CA HIS A 169 -18.81 26.68 -7.10
C HIS A 169 -18.60 25.19 -7.41
N SER A 170 -17.38 24.66 -7.29
CA SER A 170 -17.06 23.24 -7.57
C SER A 170 -16.95 22.35 -6.33
N ASP A 171 -17.11 22.90 -5.13
CA ASP A 171 -17.00 22.18 -3.85
C ASP A 171 -18.36 21.77 -3.24
N GLN A 172 -19.47 21.86 -4.01
CA GLN A 172 -20.82 21.42 -3.59
C GLN A 172 -21.25 20.11 -4.25
#